data_AF-M8CQY3-F1
#
_entry.id   AF-M8CQY3-F1
#
_cell.length_a   1.000
_cell.length_b   1.000
_cell.length_c   1.000
_cell.angle_alpha   90.00
_cell.angle_beta   90.00
_cell.angle_gamma   90.00
#
_symmetry.space_group_name_H-M   'P 1'
#
loop_
_entity.id
_entity.type
_entity.pdbx_description
1 polymer ?
#
loop_
_entity_poly.entity_id
_entity_poly.type
_entity_poly.pdbx_seq_one_letter_code
_entity_poly.pdbx_strand_id
1 'polypeptide(L)'
;MGVTSPAPTRRRTTSPGRRSQVRCGTWMLILSRVCCEGYNYGRRFLVCHVKGYDTCAYLKWVDKERQGRPRQVIGKLAEENLALQKTVFAKDAKIMRLKVDRKAMNMKHKKEMKSRDSRELWLASLVCCSVVLYGVVALMIRGFVQVR
;
A
#
# COMPACT_ATOMS: atom_id res chain seq x y z
N MET A 1 38.87 -40.49 48.57
CA MET A 1 37.59 -40.94 47.99
C MET A 1 36.47 -40.37 48.84
N GLY A 2 35.82 -39.29 48.40
CA GLY A 2 34.77 -38.62 49.15
C GLY A 2 33.63 -38.28 48.20
N VAL A 3 32.54 -39.05 48.29
CA VAL A 3 31.35 -38.90 47.45
C VAL A 3 30.53 -37.75 48.04
N THR A 4 30.42 -36.64 47.31
CA THR A 4 29.52 -35.55 47.64
C THR A 4 28.08 -35.93 47.25
N SER A 5 27.23 -36.14 48.24
CA SER A 5 25.78 -36.31 48.07
C SER A 5 25.16 -35.08 47.40
N PRO A 6 24.23 -35.24 46.44
CA PRO A 6 23.52 -34.12 45.87
C PRO A 6 22.44 -33.60 46.82
N ALA A 7 22.33 -32.26 46.88
CA ALA A 7 21.36 -31.52 47.69
C ALA A 7 19.90 -31.87 47.34
N PRO A 8 18.96 -31.84 48.31
CA PRO A 8 17.57 -32.19 48.06
C PRO A 8 16.91 -31.14 47.16
N THR A 9 16.49 -31.59 45.97
CA THR A 9 15.69 -30.79 45.05
C THR A 9 14.33 -30.52 45.69
N ARG A 10 14.13 -29.31 46.19
CA ARG A 10 12.85 -28.83 46.73
C ARG A 10 11.82 -28.86 45.60
N ARG A 11 11.09 -29.97 45.46
CA ARG A 11 9.90 -30.07 44.61
C ARG A 11 8.96 -28.96 45.05
N ARG A 12 8.78 -27.96 44.20
CA ARG A 12 7.73 -26.96 44.35
C ARG A 12 6.41 -27.71 44.11
N THR A 13 5.82 -28.22 45.19
CA THR A 13 4.44 -28.67 45.20
C THR A 13 3.59 -27.45 44.89
N THR A 14 3.30 -27.26 43.61
CA THR A 14 2.16 -26.43 43.19
C THR A 14 0.93 -27.09 43.79
N SER A 15 0.41 -26.46 44.83
CA SER A 15 -0.92 -26.71 45.37
C SER A 15 -1.90 -26.84 44.19
N PRO A 16 -2.81 -27.84 44.20
CA PRO A 16 -3.88 -27.86 43.23
C PRO A 16 -4.82 -26.72 43.63
N GLY A 17 -4.60 -25.53 43.07
CA GLY A 17 -5.60 -24.48 43.07
C GLY A 17 -6.89 -25.10 42.56
N ARG A 18 -7.94 -25.06 43.38
CA ARG A 18 -9.27 -25.61 43.08
C ARG A 18 -9.59 -25.33 41.62
N ARG A 19 -9.61 -26.38 40.78
CA ARG A 19 -10.31 -26.31 39.50
C ARG A 19 -11.77 -26.21 39.87
N SER A 20 -12.29 -24.99 40.02
CA SER A 20 -13.72 -24.75 40.03
C SER A 20 -14.25 -25.34 38.72
N GLN A 21 -14.86 -26.52 38.84
CA GLN A 21 -15.41 -27.27 37.73
C GLN A 21 -16.43 -26.37 37.06
N VAL A 22 -16.09 -25.89 35.88
CA VAL A 22 -16.89 -24.98 35.08
C VAL A 22 -18.07 -25.80 34.55
N ARG A 23 -19.27 -25.60 35.09
CA ARG A 23 -20.47 -26.38 34.76
C ARG A 23 -21.54 -25.49 34.14
N CYS A 24 -21.99 -25.82 32.91
CA CYS A 24 -23.42 -25.67 32.55
C CYS A 24 -24.14 -26.81 33.30
N GLY A 25 -25.46 -26.73 33.50
CA GLY A 25 -26.24 -27.85 34.08
C GLY A 25 -26.06 -29.18 33.32
N THR A 26 -25.53 -29.12 32.10
CA THR A 26 -25.09 -30.25 31.27
C THR A 26 -23.57 -30.45 31.39
N TRP A 27 -23.14 -31.71 31.55
CA TRP A 27 -21.72 -32.08 31.74
C TRP A 27 -20.83 -31.94 30.49
N MET A 28 -21.40 -31.59 29.33
CA MET A 28 -20.70 -31.62 28.04
C MET A 28 -20.56 -30.21 27.44
N LEU A 29 -19.33 -29.70 27.42
CA LEU A 29 -18.96 -28.41 26.82
C LEU A 29 -18.06 -28.63 25.60
N ILE A 30 -18.25 -27.82 24.55
CA ILE A 30 -17.42 -27.84 23.34
C ILE A 30 -16.48 -26.64 23.36
N LEU A 31 -15.20 -26.89 23.06
CA LEU A 31 -14.22 -25.84 22.80
C LEU A 31 -14.35 -25.36 21.35
N SER A 32 -14.77 -24.11 21.19
CA SER A 32 -14.99 -23.45 19.91
C SER A 32 -14.04 -22.27 19.74
N ARG A 33 -13.88 -21.81 18.48
CA ARG A 33 -13.08 -20.64 18.11
C ARG A 33 -13.94 -19.67 17.30
N VAL A 34 -13.78 -18.38 17.53
CA VAL A 34 -14.44 -17.35 16.71
C VAL A 34 -13.78 -17.32 15.33
N CYS A 35 -14.57 -17.58 14.29
CA CYS A 35 -14.11 -17.51 12.89
C CYS A 35 -14.57 -16.24 12.16
N CYS A 36 -15.47 -15.46 12.75
CA CYS A 36 -15.91 -14.19 12.18
C CYS A 36 -14.85 -13.10 12.39
N GLU A 37 -14.61 -12.30 11.35
CA GLU A 37 -13.73 -11.14 11.45
C GLU A 37 -14.20 -10.18 12.55
N GLY A 38 -13.24 -9.53 13.21
CA GLY A 38 -13.51 -8.59 14.29
C GLY A 38 -12.62 -8.81 15.52
N TYR A 39 -12.91 -8.07 16.59
CA TYR A 39 -12.06 -7.99 17.78
C TYR A 39 -11.73 -9.34 18.43
N ASN A 40 -12.70 -10.27 18.42
CA ASN A 40 -12.56 -11.59 19.02
C ASN A 40 -12.12 -12.67 18.02
N TYR A 41 -11.76 -12.33 16.78
CA TYR A 41 -11.33 -13.31 15.78
C TYR A 41 -10.20 -14.19 16.33
N GLY A 42 -10.36 -15.50 16.20
CA GLY A 42 -9.43 -16.51 16.67
C GLY A 42 -9.46 -16.80 18.17
N ARG A 43 -10.27 -16.07 18.96
CA ARG A 43 -10.41 -16.33 20.40
C ARG A 43 -11.16 -17.63 20.67
N ARG A 44 -10.80 -18.30 21.77
CA ARG A 44 -11.36 -19.60 22.16
C ARG A 44 -12.38 -19.46 23.28
N PHE A 45 -13.52 -20.14 23.14
CA PHE A 45 -14.58 -20.16 24.14
C PHE A 45 -15.16 -21.57 24.30
N LEU A 46 -15.71 -21.86 25.47
CA LEU A 46 -16.52 -23.03 25.76
C LEU A 46 -17.99 -22.67 25.55
N VAL A 47 -18.74 -23.54 24.89
CA VAL A 47 -20.19 -23.44 24.72
C VAL A 47 -20.87 -24.75 25.10
N CYS A 48 -22.11 -24.70 25.55
CA CYS A 48 -22.89 -25.92 25.76
C CYS A 48 -23.16 -26.63 24.42
N HIS A 49 -23.09 -27.96 24.42
CA HIS A 49 -23.39 -28.77 23.23
C HIS A 49 -24.89 -28.85 22.90
N VAL A 50 -25.78 -28.67 23.89
CA VAL A 50 -27.22 -28.88 23.72
C VAL A 50 -27.81 -27.89 22.71
N LYS A 51 -28.46 -28.42 21.67
CA LYS A 51 -29.17 -27.67 20.62
C LYS A 51 -30.67 -27.99 20.68
N GLY A 52 -31.54 -27.03 20.37
CA GLY A 52 -33.01 -27.21 20.38
C GLY A 52 -33.75 -26.22 21.30
N TYR A 53 -34.96 -26.55 21.73
CA TYR A 53 -35.78 -25.70 22.62
C TYR A 53 -35.18 -25.54 24.03
N ASP A 54 -34.32 -26.48 24.46
CA ASP A 54 -33.59 -26.45 25.74
C ASP A 54 -32.14 -25.95 25.59
N THR A 55 -31.87 -25.00 24.68
CA THR A 55 -30.52 -24.46 24.50
C THR A 55 -30.00 -23.76 25.75
N CYS A 56 -28.95 -24.32 26.36
CA CYS A 56 -28.17 -23.67 27.42
C CYS A 56 -27.35 -22.53 26.79
N ALA A 57 -27.67 -21.27 27.10
CA ALA A 57 -26.93 -20.08 26.64
C ALA A 57 -25.54 -19.91 27.30
N TYR A 58 -24.96 -21.01 27.78
CA TYR A 58 -23.69 -21.00 28.47
C TYR A 58 -22.54 -20.74 27.50
N LEU A 59 -21.81 -19.65 27.75
CA LEU A 59 -20.59 -19.28 27.06
C LEU A 59 -19.52 -18.85 28.07
N LYS A 60 -18.29 -19.35 27.90
CA LYS A 60 -17.15 -18.90 28.69
C LYS A 60 -15.88 -18.81 27.86
N TRP A 61 -15.23 -17.65 27.89
CA TRP A 61 -13.91 -17.48 27.27
C TRP A 61 -12.85 -18.35 27.96
N VAL A 62 -12.04 -19.03 27.16
CA VAL A 62 -10.95 -19.91 27.62
C VAL A 62 -9.63 -19.15 27.66
N ASP A 63 -9.46 -18.21 26.74
CA ASP A 63 -8.33 -17.29 26.77
C ASP A 63 -8.56 -16.16 27.76
N LYS A 64 -7.46 -15.69 28.38
CA LYS A 64 -7.48 -14.41 29.05
C LYS A 64 -7.84 -13.35 28.01
N GLU A 65 -8.67 -12.39 28.41
CA GLU A 65 -8.91 -11.22 27.58
C GLU A 65 -7.57 -10.61 27.16
N ARG A 66 -7.47 -10.14 25.91
CA ARG A 66 -6.29 -9.42 25.42
C ARG A 66 -6.16 -8.12 26.22
N GLN A 67 -5.55 -8.21 27.39
CA GLN A 67 -5.34 -7.12 28.32
C GLN A 67 -3.92 -6.57 28.14
N GLY A 68 -3.77 -5.26 28.35
CA GLY A 68 -2.46 -4.58 28.30
C GLY A 68 -1.90 -4.37 26.89
N ARG A 69 -0.60 -4.65 26.72
CA ARG A 69 0.21 -4.30 25.54
C ARG A 69 -0.39 -4.75 24.18
N PRO A 70 -0.92 -5.97 24.00
CA PRO A 70 -1.45 -6.39 22.70
C PRO A 70 -2.65 -5.56 22.22
N ARG A 71 -3.50 -5.11 23.15
CA ARG A 71 -4.67 -4.28 22.81
C ARG A 71 -4.25 -2.87 22.37
N GLN A 72 -3.29 -2.30 23.08
CA GLN A 72 -2.71 -0.99 22.73
C GLN A 72 -2.03 -1.02 21.36
N VAL A 73 -1.28 -2.09 21.07
CA VAL A 73 -0.61 -2.29 19.79
C VAL A 73 -1.63 -2.39 18.65
N ILE A 74 -2.69 -3.20 18.80
CA ILE A 74 -3.75 -3.31 17.77
C ILE A 74 -4.42 -1.96 17.51
N GLY A 75 -4.76 -1.21 18.57
CA GLY A 75 -5.34 0.13 18.42
C GLY A 75 -4.41 1.10 17.71
N LYS A 76 -3.15 1.17 18.12
CA LYS A 76 -2.13 2.04 17.51
C LYS A 76 -1.90 1.69 16.03
N LEU A 77 -1.82 0.39 15.71
CA LEU A 77 -1.68 -0.05 14.32
C LEU A 77 -2.91 0.30 13.48
N ALA A 78 -4.12 0.25 14.04
CA ALA A 78 -5.33 0.64 13.31
C ALA A 78 -5.33 2.14 12.99
N GLU A 79 -4.93 2.98 13.95
CA GLU A 79 -4.78 4.43 13.76
C GLU A 79 -3.69 4.78 12.73
N GLU A 80 -2.52 4.14 12.84
CA GLU A 80 -1.41 4.32 11.90
C GLU A 80 -1.79 3.88 10.49
N ASN A 81 -2.49 2.74 10.35
CA ASN A 81 -2.99 2.29 9.04
C ASN A 81 -3.97 3.26 8.41
N LEU A 82 -4.90 3.83 9.20
CA LEU A 82 -5.83 4.84 8.70
C LEU A 82 -5.10 6.12 8.26
N ALA A 83 -4.11 6.56 9.04
CA ALA A 83 -3.29 7.71 8.69
C ALA A 83 -2.49 7.46 7.39
N LEU A 84 -1.83 6.31 7.28
CA LEU A 84 -1.11 5.90 6.08
C LEU A 84 -2.03 5.86 4.87
N GLN A 85 -3.22 5.28 5.01
CA GLN A 85 -4.19 5.21 3.91
C GLN A 85 -4.56 6.61 3.39
N LYS A 86 -4.81 7.58 4.28
CA LYS A 86 -5.05 8.98 3.89
C LYS A 86 -3.86 9.59 3.14
N THR A 87 -2.64 9.33 3.59
CA THR A 87 -1.44 9.84 2.92
C THR A 87 -1.23 9.24 1.53
N VAL A 88 -1.54 7.94 1.36
CA VAL A 88 -1.48 7.26 0.07
C VAL A 88 -2.44 7.91 -0.92
N PHE A 89 -3.70 8.10 -0.53
CA PHE A 89 -4.68 8.79 -1.38
C PHE A 89 -4.25 10.21 -1.77
N ALA A 90 -3.70 10.98 -0.83
CA ALA A 90 -3.20 12.32 -1.12
C ALA A 90 -2.02 12.30 -2.11
N LYS A 91 -1.10 11.34 -1.96
CA LYS A 91 0.03 11.16 -2.90
C LYS A 91 -0.44 10.70 -4.27
N ASP A 92 -1.41 9.80 -4.35
CA ASP A 92 -1.98 9.36 -5.63
C ASP A 92 -2.67 10.50 -6.37
N ALA A 93 -3.44 11.33 -5.65
CA ALA A 93 -4.03 12.54 -6.22
C ALA A 93 -2.95 13.51 -6.76
N LYS A 94 -1.84 13.69 -6.04
CA LYS A 94 -0.71 14.51 -6.49
C LYS A 94 -0.02 13.91 -7.73
N ILE A 95 0.18 12.59 -7.75
CA ILE A 95 0.76 11.89 -8.91
C ILE A 95 -0.12 12.08 -10.15
N MET A 96 -1.45 11.99 -10.00
CA MET A 96 -2.38 12.20 -11.11
C MET A 96 -2.28 13.62 -11.68
N ARG A 97 -2.23 14.65 -10.82
CA ARG A 97 -2.03 16.04 -11.26
C ARG A 97 -0.71 16.22 -12.01
N LEU A 98 0.40 15.74 -11.43
CA LEU A 98 1.72 15.83 -12.06
C LEU A 98 1.79 15.08 -13.39
N LYS A 99 1.07 13.97 -13.56
CA LYS A 99 0.97 13.26 -14.84
C LYS A 99 0.25 14.10 -15.90
N VAL A 100 -0.82 14.80 -15.52
CA VAL A 100 -1.55 15.72 -16.43
C VAL A 100 -0.65 16.90 -16.82
N ASP A 101 -0.02 17.55 -15.83
CA ASP A 101 0.87 18.69 -16.07
C ASP A 101 2.05 18.30 -16.97
N ARG A 102 2.66 17.13 -16.73
CA ARG A 102 3.73 16.60 -17.58
C ARG A 102 3.26 16.40 -19.02
N LYS A 103 2.05 15.88 -19.25
CA LYS A 103 1.49 15.75 -20.61
C LYS A 103 1.26 17.11 -21.25
N ALA A 104 0.74 18.08 -20.51
CA ALA A 104 0.53 19.45 -21.01
C ALA A 104 1.85 20.13 -21.40
N MET A 105 2.88 20.03 -20.54
CA MET A 105 4.21 20.56 -20.84
C MET A 105 4.84 19.87 -22.06
N ASN A 106 4.74 18.55 -22.18
CA ASN A 106 5.24 17.82 -23.35
C ASN A 106 4.54 18.26 -24.63
N MET A 107 3.21 18.48 -24.59
CA MET A 107 2.45 18.98 -25.75
C MET A 107 2.84 20.41 -26.12
N LYS A 108 3.08 21.28 -25.14
CA LYS A 108 3.56 22.64 -25.36
C LYS A 108 4.95 22.65 -26.00
N HIS A 109 5.89 21.92 -25.41
CA HIS A 109 7.25 21.80 -25.94
C HIS A 109 7.29 21.21 -27.36
N LYS A 110 6.44 20.20 -27.65
CA LYS A 110 6.30 19.64 -28.99
C LYS A 110 5.80 20.67 -30.01
N LYS A 111 4.85 21.53 -29.63
CA LYS A 111 4.35 22.62 -30.49
C LYS A 111 5.43 23.66 -30.76
N GLU A 112 6.18 24.05 -29.72
CA GLU A 112 7.29 25.01 -29.83
C GLU A 112 8.43 24.48 -30.73
N MET A 113 8.80 23.21 -30.57
CA MET A 113 9.75 22.55 -31.48
C MET A 113 9.25 22.59 -32.92
N LYS A 114 8.00 22.18 -33.18
CA LYS A 114 7.43 22.16 -34.52
C LYS A 114 7.35 23.54 -35.16
N SER A 115 6.99 24.58 -34.39
CA SER A 115 6.93 25.96 -34.91
C SER A 115 8.32 26.50 -35.21
N ARG A 116 9.32 26.20 -34.38
CA ARG A 116 10.72 26.53 -34.65
C ARG A 116 11.22 25.86 -35.92
N ASP A 117 11.04 24.55 -36.07
CA ASP A 117 11.48 23.80 -37.25
C ASP A 117 10.80 24.32 -38.52
N SER A 118 9.50 24.66 -38.44
CA SER A 118 8.80 25.27 -39.58
C SER A 118 9.41 26.62 -39.96
N ARG A 119 9.80 27.45 -38.98
CA ARG A 119 10.42 28.75 -39.24
C ARG A 119 11.80 28.59 -39.88
N GLU A 120 12.61 27.64 -39.39
CA GLU A 120 13.91 27.33 -39.99
C GLU A 120 13.76 26.86 -41.45
N LEU A 121 12.77 26.02 -41.75
CA LEU A 121 12.46 25.58 -43.12
C LEU A 121 12.07 26.76 -44.02
N TRP A 122 11.24 27.68 -43.54
CA TRP A 122 10.87 28.90 -44.28
C TRP A 122 12.09 29.78 -44.57
N LEU A 123 12.96 30.00 -43.58
CA LEU A 123 14.18 30.78 -43.75
C LEU A 123 15.14 30.13 -44.75
N ALA A 124 15.35 28.82 -44.66
CA ALA A 124 16.17 28.07 -45.60
C ALA A 124 15.63 28.19 -47.04
N SER A 125 14.32 28.08 -47.22
CA SER A 125 13.67 28.27 -48.53
C SER A 125 13.91 29.67 -49.10
N LEU A 126 13.73 30.71 -48.28
CA LEU A 126 13.99 32.10 -48.70
C LEU A 126 15.45 32.32 -49.12
N VAL A 127 16.40 31.78 -48.35
CA VAL A 127 17.82 31.87 -48.69
C VAL A 127 18.10 31.15 -50.01
N CYS A 128 17.62 29.92 -50.18
CA CYS A 128 17.77 29.17 -51.44
C CYS A 128 17.18 29.94 -52.64
N CYS A 129 15.97 30.49 -52.52
CA CYS A 129 15.35 31.30 -53.57
C CYS A 129 16.19 32.53 -53.91
N SER A 130 16.73 33.23 -52.91
CA SER A 130 17.59 34.39 -53.15
C SER A 130 18.87 34.02 -53.92
N VAL A 131 19.53 32.91 -53.54
CA VAL A 131 20.75 32.44 -54.22
C VAL A 131 20.45 32.10 -55.69
N VAL A 132 19.32 31.43 -55.96
CA VAL A 132 18.89 31.13 -57.33
C VAL A 132 18.65 32.40 -58.13
N LEU A 133 17.92 33.37 -57.56
CA LEU A 133 17.67 34.66 -58.21
C LEU A 133 18.96 35.42 -58.52
N TYR A 134 19.89 35.49 -57.56
CA TYR A 134 21.21 36.08 -57.78
C TYR A 134 21.98 35.37 -58.89
N GLY A 135 21.94 34.03 -58.92
CA GLY A 135 22.54 33.23 -59.98
C GLY A 135 21.98 33.56 -61.37
N VAL A 136 20.65 33.65 -61.49
CA VAL A 136 19.97 34.01 -62.75
C VAL A 136 20.34 35.43 -63.18
N VAL A 137 20.31 36.40 -62.27
CA VAL A 137 20.68 37.80 -62.56
C VAL A 137 22.15 37.89 -63.00
N ALA A 138 23.06 37.19 -62.34
CA ALA A 138 24.47 37.17 -62.71
C ALA A 138 24.71 36.57 -64.10
N LEU A 139 23.95 35.53 -64.49
CA LEU A 139 23.98 34.95 -65.83
C LEU A 139 23.45 35.93 -66.87
N MET A 140 22.35 36.62 -66.59
CA MET A 140 21.77 37.62 -67.49
C MET A 140 22.74 38.78 -67.75
N ILE A 141 23.40 39.29 -66.70
CA ILE A 141 24.41 40.36 -66.83
C ILE A 141 25.59 39.90 -67.69
N ARG A 142 26.12 38.69 -67.44
CA ARG A 142 27.23 38.13 -68.23
C ARG A 142 26.84 37.89 -69.69
N GLY A 143 25.64 37.36 -69.95
CA GLY A 143 25.12 37.15 -71.30
C GLY A 143 24.94 38.46 -72.07
N PHE A 144 24.47 39.53 -71.40
CA PHE A 144 24.36 40.85 -72.00
C PHE A 144 25.71 41.49 -72.37
N VAL A 145 26.76 41.22 -71.61
CA VAL A 145 28.12 41.73 -71.88
C VAL A 145 28.79 41.00 -73.05
N GLN A 146 28.40 39.76 -73.37
CA GLN A 146 28.93 39.01 -74.52
C GLN A 146 28.21 39.27 -75.84
N VAL A 147 27.01 39.84 -75.80
CA VAL A 147 26.16 40.06 -77.01
C VAL A 147 26.24 41.50 -77.52
N ARG A 148 27.05 42.37 -76.89
CA ARG A 148 27.21 43.79 -77.25
C ARG A 148 28.63 44.07 -77.71
#